data_AF-A0A7C9CMS7-F1
#
_entry.id   AF-A0A7C9CMS7-F1
#
_cell.length_a   1.000
_cell.length_b   1.000
_cell.length_c   1.000
_cell.angle_alpha   90.00
_cell.angle_beta   90.00
_cell.angle_gamma   90.00
#
_symmetry.space_group_name_H-M   'P 1'
#
loop_
_entity.id
_entity.type
_entity.pdbx_description
1 polymer ?
#
loop_
_entity_poly.entity_id
_entity_poly.type
_entity_poly.pdbx_seq_one_letter_code
_entity_poly.pdbx_strand_id
1 'polypeptide(L)'
;RMLMLLNKAAVNVGGIVLNALAIEHYILRYSSDSELKDENETLLRHAYGLHYPEPNITFALCRGNWSSPALRIYTPGNVVNELGRAKVEYLEASVKVTSKKKIQVPKLLHWNMQDFADNMRSLIEWIYSQLPPNAALKRSIMDCLKEENKVAKGKIIEIVPYEYEFRYLLPRYRNCEQKEAANRHV
;
A
#
# COMPACT_ATOMS: atom_id res chain seq x y z
N ARG A 1 16.82 -1.22 -15.08
CA ARG A 1 15.80 -0.92 -16.14
C ARG A 1 14.61 -0.13 -15.58
N MET A 2 13.93 -0.57 -14.51
CA MET A 2 12.77 0.14 -13.91
C MET A 2 13.10 1.55 -13.39
N LEU A 3 14.18 1.72 -12.63
CA LEU A 3 14.61 3.04 -12.14
C LEU A 3 14.87 4.06 -13.27
N MET A 4 15.39 3.60 -14.41
CA MET A 4 15.59 4.47 -15.58
C MET A 4 14.26 4.93 -16.18
N LEU A 5 13.20 4.11 -16.14
CA LEU A 5 11.87 4.50 -16.61
C LEU A 5 11.24 5.53 -15.67
N LEU A 6 11.36 5.33 -14.36
CA LEU A 6 10.85 6.27 -13.34
C LEU A 6 11.52 7.65 -13.43
N ASN A 7 12.81 7.70 -13.80
CA ASN A 7 13.52 8.95 -14.03
C ASN A 7 13.17 9.65 -15.35
N LYS A 8 12.64 8.92 -16.35
CA LYS A 8 12.26 9.48 -17.66
C LYS A 8 10.83 9.97 -17.72
N ALA A 9 9.92 9.38 -16.95
CA ALA A 9 8.53 9.82 -16.89
C ALA A 9 8.46 11.11 -16.08
N ALA A 10 8.11 12.23 -16.74
CA ALA A 10 7.97 13.54 -16.11
C ALA A 10 6.64 14.20 -16.47
N VAL A 11 6.08 14.94 -15.53
CA VAL A 11 4.83 15.68 -15.65
C VAL A 11 5.04 17.11 -15.18
N ASN A 12 4.40 18.08 -15.83
CA ASN A 12 4.38 19.46 -15.36
C ASN A 12 3.21 19.66 -14.38
N VAL A 13 3.53 20.06 -13.15
CA VAL A 13 2.58 20.42 -12.11
C VAL A 13 2.83 21.87 -11.70
N GLY A 14 1.90 22.77 -12.04
CA GLY A 14 2.00 24.19 -11.65
C GLY A 14 3.24 24.91 -12.17
N GLY A 15 3.79 24.49 -13.32
CA GLY A 15 5.02 25.04 -13.91
C GLY A 15 6.29 24.26 -13.56
N ILE A 16 6.22 23.27 -12.66
CA ILE A 16 7.37 22.48 -12.22
C ILE A 16 7.36 21.10 -12.87
N VAL A 17 8.47 20.72 -13.50
CA VAL A 17 8.64 19.41 -14.13
C VAL A 17 9.09 18.41 -13.08
N LEU A 18 8.23 17.45 -12.76
CA LEU A 18 8.45 16.44 -11.74
C LEU A 18 8.46 15.04 -12.35
N ASN A 19 9.45 14.24 -12.01
CA ASN A 19 9.46 12.82 -12.37
C ASN A 19 8.73 11.95 -11.33
N ALA A 20 8.51 10.68 -11.64
CA ALA A 20 7.78 9.77 -10.76
C ALA A 20 8.43 9.60 -9.38
N LEU A 21 9.77 9.62 -9.29
CA LEU A 21 10.49 9.54 -8.02
C LEU A 21 10.31 10.81 -7.18
N ALA A 22 10.34 11.98 -7.82
CA ALA A 22 10.13 13.27 -7.18
C ALA A 22 8.70 13.36 -6.60
N ILE A 23 7.70 12.92 -7.36
CA ILE A 23 6.31 12.86 -6.86
C ILE A 23 6.21 11.89 -5.67
N GLU A 24 6.79 10.68 -5.77
CA GLU A 24 6.76 9.73 -4.65
C GLU A 24 7.44 10.33 -3.39
N HIS A 25 8.64 10.88 -3.53
CA HIS A 25 9.49 11.22 -2.39
C HIS A 25 9.17 12.59 -1.78
N TYR A 26 8.86 13.60 -2.60
CA TYR A 26 8.68 14.98 -2.17
C TYR A 26 7.22 15.37 -1.98
N ILE A 27 6.30 14.71 -2.68
CA ILE A 27 4.87 15.04 -2.60
C ILE A 27 4.14 14.01 -1.72
N LEU A 28 4.24 12.72 -2.07
CA LEU A 28 3.41 11.68 -1.47
C LEU A 28 3.97 11.13 -0.16
N ARG A 29 5.29 10.99 -0.03
CA ARG A 29 5.91 10.50 1.21
C ARG A 29 6.21 11.66 2.15
N TYR A 30 5.59 11.61 3.32
CA TYR A 30 5.93 12.50 4.42
C TYR A 30 7.34 12.17 4.93
N SER A 31 8.17 13.19 5.10
CA SER A 31 9.43 13.11 5.83
C SER A 31 9.35 14.08 7.00
N SER A 32 9.56 13.60 8.22
CA SER A 32 9.73 14.47 9.39
C SER A 32 11.11 15.13 9.43
N ASP A 33 12.00 14.74 8.53
CA ASP A 33 13.40 15.11 8.58
C ASP A 33 13.58 16.54 8.06
N SER A 34 14.06 17.42 8.95
CA SER A 34 14.43 18.79 8.64
C SER A 34 15.77 18.90 7.91
N GLU A 35 16.48 17.79 7.69
CA GLU A 35 17.78 17.75 6.99
C GLU A 35 17.65 17.79 5.46
N LEU A 36 16.75 18.63 4.94
CA LEU A 36 16.63 18.86 3.51
C LEU A 36 17.79 19.75 3.05
N LYS A 37 18.74 19.17 2.31
CA LYS A 37 19.92 19.88 1.80
C LYS A 37 19.65 20.73 0.55
N ASP A 38 18.51 20.53 -0.11
CA ASP A 38 18.14 21.24 -1.33
C ASP A 38 16.94 22.17 -1.07
N GLU A 39 17.14 23.46 -1.35
CA GLU A 39 16.12 24.50 -1.22
C GLU A 39 14.91 24.21 -2.12
N ASN A 40 15.15 23.64 -3.31
CA ASN A 40 14.08 23.29 -4.25
C ASN A 40 13.20 22.15 -3.72
N GLU A 41 13.79 21.15 -3.07
CA GLU A 41 13.06 20.09 -2.40
C GLU A 41 12.17 20.65 -1.27
N THR A 42 12.73 21.56 -0.47
CA THR A 42 12.02 22.18 0.64
C THR A 42 10.82 22.98 0.15
N LEU A 43 11.00 23.79 -0.92
CA LEU A 43 9.92 24.55 -1.54
C LEU A 43 8.85 23.63 -2.14
N LEU A 44 9.24 22.54 -2.79
CA LEU A 44 8.31 21.55 -3.35
C LEU A 44 7.47 20.88 -2.27
N ARG A 45 8.11 20.43 -1.18
CA ARG A 45 7.42 19.84 -0.03
C ARG A 45 6.48 20.83 0.64
N HIS A 46 6.89 22.08 0.79
CA HIS A 46 6.05 23.13 1.37
C HIS A 46 4.84 23.47 0.48
N ALA A 47 5.03 23.49 -0.85
CA ALA A 47 3.97 23.87 -1.78
C ALA A 47 2.97 22.73 -2.06
N TYR A 48 3.44 21.48 -2.15
CA TYR A 48 2.64 20.35 -2.64
C TYR A 48 2.67 19.11 -1.74
N GLY A 49 3.58 19.05 -0.77
CA GLY A 49 3.75 17.89 0.10
C GLY A 49 2.57 17.68 1.04
N LEU A 50 2.40 16.44 1.50
CA LEU A 50 1.43 16.13 2.55
C LEU A 50 1.85 16.79 3.87
N HIS A 51 0.92 17.44 4.55
CA HIS A 51 1.16 18.06 5.87
C HIS A 51 1.18 17.03 7.01
N TYR A 52 0.78 15.79 6.75
CA TYR A 52 0.74 14.71 7.73
C TYR A 52 1.18 13.39 7.10
N PRO A 53 1.75 12.45 7.89
CA PRO A 53 2.03 11.10 7.42
C PRO A 53 0.74 10.39 6.98
N GLU A 54 0.70 9.94 5.72
CA GLU A 54 -0.38 9.09 5.20
C GLU A 54 0.16 7.67 4.97
N PRO A 55 -0.04 6.72 5.92
CA PRO A 55 0.52 5.38 5.81
C PRO A 55 -0.07 4.59 4.63
N ASN A 56 -1.27 4.94 4.15
CA ASN A 56 -1.87 4.21 3.03
C ASN A 56 -1.21 4.53 1.67
N ILE A 57 -0.34 5.55 1.57
CA ILE A 57 0.39 5.88 0.33
C ILE A 57 1.18 4.68 -0.21
N THR A 58 1.77 3.86 0.67
CA THR A 58 2.48 2.64 0.26
C THR A 58 1.63 1.72 -0.63
N PHE A 59 0.30 1.71 -0.46
CA PHE A 59 -0.63 0.89 -1.25
C PHE A 59 -1.15 1.59 -2.52
N ALA A 60 -0.86 2.87 -2.71
CA ALA A 60 -1.14 3.61 -3.93
C ALA A 60 0.00 3.53 -4.96
N LEU A 61 1.23 3.28 -4.50
CA LEU A 61 2.44 3.32 -5.32
C LEU A 61 2.64 2.02 -6.11
N CYS A 62 1.99 1.92 -7.28
CA CYS A 62 2.21 0.81 -8.21
C CYS A 62 3.51 1.00 -9.00
N ARG A 63 4.50 0.12 -8.79
CA ARG A 63 5.78 0.11 -9.52
C ARG A 63 5.80 -0.85 -10.72
N GLY A 64 4.64 -1.37 -11.12
CA GLY A 64 4.50 -2.23 -12.31
C GLY A 64 5.20 -3.58 -12.21
N ASN A 65 5.16 -4.22 -11.04
CA ASN A 65 5.71 -5.56 -10.84
C ASN A 65 4.79 -6.44 -9.98
N TRP A 66 5.10 -7.74 -9.91
CA TRP A 66 4.31 -8.73 -9.19
C TRP A 66 4.07 -8.44 -7.71
N SER A 67 5.03 -7.79 -7.04
CA SER A 67 4.88 -7.39 -5.63
C SER A 67 4.25 -6.02 -5.44
N SER A 68 3.87 -5.33 -6.52
CA SER A 68 3.25 -4.00 -6.44
C SER A 68 1.77 -4.07 -6.07
N PRO A 69 1.23 -3.04 -5.40
CA PRO A 69 -0.20 -2.81 -5.33
C PRO A 69 -0.83 -2.69 -6.71
N ALA A 70 -2.16 -2.87 -6.77
CA ALA A 70 -2.91 -2.67 -8.01
C ALA A 70 -2.76 -1.22 -8.52
N LEU A 71 -2.69 -1.05 -9.84
CA LEU A 71 -2.68 0.24 -10.49
C LEU A 71 -4.07 0.87 -10.36
N ARG A 72 -4.15 2.05 -9.74
CA ARG A 72 -5.41 2.75 -9.49
C ARG A 72 -5.34 4.21 -9.94
N ILE A 73 -6.48 4.72 -10.37
CA ILE A 73 -6.71 6.16 -10.58
C ILE A 73 -7.50 6.65 -9.37
N TYR A 74 -7.01 7.72 -8.74
CA TYR A 74 -7.57 8.30 -7.53
C TYR A 74 -8.34 9.59 -7.84
N THR A 75 -9.44 9.80 -7.15
CA THR A 75 -10.33 10.94 -7.28
C THR A 75 -10.21 11.84 -6.04
N PRO A 76 -10.03 13.17 -6.20
CA PRO A 76 -9.79 14.06 -5.06
C PRO A 76 -10.87 13.97 -3.97
N GLY A 77 -12.15 13.90 -4.36
CA GLY A 77 -13.27 13.86 -3.43
C GLY A 77 -13.46 12.55 -2.67
N ASN A 78 -12.75 11.48 -3.03
CA ASN A 78 -12.92 10.16 -2.40
C ASN A 78 -11.57 9.52 -1.98
N VAL A 79 -10.46 10.22 -2.19
CA VAL A 79 -9.09 9.67 -2.13
C VAL A 79 -8.82 8.86 -0.86
N VAL A 80 -9.27 9.36 0.30
CA VAL A 80 -9.09 8.68 1.60
C VAL A 80 -9.73 7.29 1.60
N ASN A 81 -10.96 7.17 1.09
CA ASN A 81 -11.64 5.88 1.00
C ASN A 81 -10.96 4.96 -0.02
N GLU A 82 -10.47 5.50 -1.14
CA GLU A 82 -9.81 4.70 -2.17
C GLU A 82 -8.45 4.19 -1.71
N LEU A 83 -7.72 4.97 -0.91
CA LEU A 83 -6.50 4.56 -0.23
C LEU A 83 -6.79 3.46 0.79
N GLY A 84 -7.87 3.59 1.57
CA GLY A 84 -8.33 2.54 2.47
C GLY A 84 -8.66 1.23 1.75
N ARG A 85 -9.40 1.30 0.64
CA ARG A 85 -9.68 0.12 -0.21
C ARG A 85 -8.40 -0.46 -0.80
N ALA A 86 -7.49 0.40 -1.24
CA ALA A 86 -6.23 0.00 -1.84
C ALA A 86 -5.38 -0.87 -0.92
N LYS A 87 -5.28 -0.45 0.35
CA LYS A 87 -4.65 -1.20 1.43
C LYS A 87 -5.31 -2.55 1.63
N VAL A 88 -6.62 -2.60 1.87
CA VAL A 88 -7.33 -3.84 2.19
C VAL A 88 -7.16 -4.86 1.07
N GLU A 89 -7.39 -4.44 -0.18
CA GLU A 89 -7.23 -5.31 -1.35
C GLU A 89 -5.80 -5.83 -1.49
N TYR A 90 -4.79 -4.99 -1.22
CA TYR A 90 -3.40 -5.43 -1.24
C TYR A 90 -3.11 -6.46 -0.15
N LEU A 91 -3.55 -6.21 1.09
CA LEU A 91 -3.35 -7.12 2.22
C LEU A 91 -3.98 -8.49 1.95
N GLU A 92 -5.24 -8.51 1.47
CA GLU A 92 -5.95 -9.75 1.13
C GLU A 92 -5.29 -10.51 -0.03
N ALA A 93 -4.72 -9.81 -1.01
CA ALA A 93 -4.07 -10.45 -2.16
C ALA A 93 -2.65 -10.98 -1.87
N SER A 94 -1.92 -10.35 -0.95
CA SER A 94 -0.48 -10.53 -0.80
C SER A 94 -0.06 -11.24 0.49
N VAL A 95 -0.85 -11.13 1.56
CA VAL A 95 -0.60 -11.84 2.82
C VAL A 95 -1.28 -13.21 2.76
N LYS A 96 -0.56 -14.26 3.16
CA LYS A 96 -1.08 -15.63 3.12
C LYS A 96 -0.84 -16.34 4.44
N VAL A 97 -1.73 -17.25 4.81
CA VAL A 97 -1.52 -18.20 5.90
C VAL A 97 -1.38 -19.59 5.28
N THR A 98 -0.24 -20.23 5.50
CA THR A 98 0.04 -21.57 4.94
C THR A 98 -0.65 -22.66 5.75
N SER A 99 -0.76 -23.86 5.17
CA SER A 99 -1.27 -25.06 5.88
C SER A 99 -0.43 -25.42 7.12
N LYS A 100 0.86 -25.03 7.13
CA LYS A 100 1.77 -25.19 8.26
C LYS A 100 1.64 -24.06 9.30
N LYS A 101 0.56 -23.27 9.26
CA LYS A 101 0.29 -22.18 10.21
C LYS A 101 1.43 -21.16 10.26
N LYS A 102 1.95 -20.81 9.08
CA LYS A 102 2.88 -19.68 8.91
C LYS A 102 2.21 -18.52 8.22
N ILE A 103 2.43 -17.32 8.72
CA ILE A 103 1.98 -16.07 8.11
C ILE A 103 3.07 -15.56 7.17
N GLN A 104 2.76 -15.56 5.88
CA GLN A 104 3.61 -15.05 4.82
C GLN A 104 3.33 -13.55 4.62
N VAL A 105 4.33 -12.73 4.86
CA VAL A 105 4.28 -11.27 4.76
C VAL A 105 5.13 -10.81 3.56
N PRO A 106 4.58 -10.02 2.62
CA PRO A 106 5.35 -9.49 1.50
C PRO A 106 6.52 -8.61 1.94
N LYS A 107 7.66 -8.71 1.23
CA LYS A 107 8.83 -7.85 1.46
C LYS A 107 8.49 -6.35 1.43
N LEU A 108 7.51 -5.93 0.63
CA LEU A 108 7.05 -4.54 0.56
C LEU A 108 6.55 -4.03 1.92
N LEU A 109 5.77 -4.83 2.66
CA LEU A 109 5.30 -4.46 4.00
C LEU A 109 6.46 -4.42 4.99
N HIS A 110 7.38 -5.38 4.89
CA HIS A 110 8.57 -5.42 5.74
C HIS A 110 9.48 -4.20 5.53
N TRP A 111 9.64 -3.71 4.29
CA TRP A 111 10.44 -2.51 4.03
C TRP A 111 9.81 -1.23 4.56
N ASN A 112 8.49 -1.10 4.47
CA ASN A 112 7.76 0.08 4.92
C ASN A 112 7.16 -0.12 6.32
N MET A 113 7.71 -1.05 7.12
CA MET A 113 7.11 -1.46 8.39
C MET A 113 6.94 -0.27 9.35
N GLN A 114 7.88 0.67 9.35
CA GLN A 114 7.86 1.87 10.20
C GLN A 114 6.63 2.77 9.97
N ASP A 115 5.98 2.68 8.80
CA ASP A 115 4.73 3.39 8.53
C ASP A 115 3.54 2.80 9.31
N PHE A 116 3.68 1.58 9.84
CA PHE A 116 2.58 0.77 10.35
C PHE A 116 2.80 0.21 11.77
N ALA A 117 4.05 -0.12 12.12
CA ALA A 117 4.41 -0.93 13.27
C ALA A 117 5.89 -0.85 13.64
N ASP A 118 6.21 -1.09 14.92
CA ASP A 118 7.58 -1.05 15.44
C ASP A 118 8.38 -2.35 15.20
N ASN A 119 7.68 -3.47 15.08
CA ASN A 119 8.28 -4.79 14.94
C ASN A 119 7.34 -5.78 14.24
N MET A 120 7.86 -6.97 13.91
CA MET A 120 7.11 -7.98 13.17
C MET A 120 5.82 -8.45 13.85
N ARG A 121 5.76 -8.47 15.19
CA ARG A 121 4.54 -8.86 15.91
C ARG A 121 3.48 -7.78 15.78
N SER A 122 3.85 -6.52 16.04
CA SER A 122 2.96 -5.37 15.85
C SER A 122 2.51 -5.21 14.40
N LEU A 123 3.34 -5.61 13.42
CA LEU A 123 2.94 -5.63 12.00
C LEU A 123 1.82 -6.65 11.75
N ILE A 124 1.86 -7.84 12.34
CA ILE A 124 0.77 -8.82 12.20
C ILE A 124 -0.51 -8.32 12.87
N GLU A 125 -0.41 -7.72 14.05
CA GLU A 125 -1.55 -7.11 14.76
C GLU A 125 -2.17 -5.98 13.92
N TRP A 126 -1.32 -5.14 13.33
CA TRP A 126 -1.75 -4.10 12.40
C TRP A 126 -2.47 -4.72 11.20
N ILE A 127 -1.86 -5.67 10.46
CA ILE A 127 -2.51 -6.36 9.33
C ILE A 127 -3.88 -6.91 9.75
N TYR A 128 -3.95 -7.61 10.88
CA TYR A 128 -5.20 -8.17 11.41
C TYR A 128 -6.27 -7.08 11.66
N SER A 129 -5.87 -5.94 12.23
CA SER A 129 -6.78 -4.81 12.48
C SER A 129 -7.33 -4.19 11.21
N GLN A 130 -6.55 -4.16 10.13
CA GLN A 130 -6.94 -3.53 8.85
C GLN A 130 -7.90 -4.41 8.03
N LEU A 131 -7.98 -5.71 8.31
CA LEU A 131 -8.82 -6.64 7.54
C LEU A 131 -10.31 -6.54 7.93
N PRO A 132 -11.24 -6.70 6.98
CA PRO A 132 -12.67 -6.76 7.25
C PRO A 132 -13.03 -7.89 8.24
N PRO A 133 -14.04 -7.70 9.12
CA PRO A 133 -14.40 -8.69 10.15
C PRO A 133 -14.63 -10.12 9.62
N ASN A 134 -15.20 -10.24 8.41
CA ASN A 134 -15.59 -11.53 7.82
C ASN A 134 -14.54 -12.10 6.84
N ALA A 135 -13.41 -11.41 6.65
CA ALA A 135 -12.37 -11.83 5.73
C ALA A 135 -11.78 -13.19 6.14
N ALA A 136 -11.63 -14.10 5.16
CA ALA A 136 -11.04 -15.42 5.41
C ALA A 136 -9.62 -15.32 5.99
N LEU A 137 -8.82 -14.39 5.44
CA LEU A 137 -7.47 -14.12 5.92
C LEU A 137 -7.45 -13.70 7.40
N LYS A 138 -8.41 -12.86 7.84
CA LYS A 138 -8.49 -12.41 9.24
C LYS A 138 -8.70 -13.58 10.21
N ARG A 139 -9.58 -14.52 9.84
CA ARG A 139 -9.81 -15.76 10.58
C ARG A 139 -8.55 -16.62 10.62
N SER A 140 -7.90 -16.85 9.48
CA SER A 140 -6.68 -17.66 9.42
C SER A 140 -5.52 -17.07 10.25
N ILE A 141 -5.38 -15.74 10.28
CA ILE A 141 -4.38 -15.07 11.13
C ILE A 141 -4.72 -15.29 12.60
N MET A 142 -5.99 -15.12 13.01
CA MET A 142 -6.40 -15.33 14.40
C MET A 142 -6.11 -16.76 14.86
N ASP A 143 -6.44 -17.76 14.05
CA ASP A 143 -6.20 -19.17 14.38
C ASP A 143 -4.69 -19.45 14.55
N CYS A 144 -3.87 -18.86 13.69
CA CYS A 144 -2.41 -18.94 13.77
C CYS A 144 -1.86 -18.33 15.07
N LEU A 145 -2.37 -17.17 15.49
CA LEU A 145 -1.93 -16.49 16.72
C LEU A 145 -2.37 -17.22 18.00
N LYS A 146 -3.53 -17.90 17.99
CA LYS A 146 -3.99 -18.70 19.13
C LYS A 146 -3.10 -19.92 19.40
N GLU A 147 -2.57 -20.53 18.34
CA GLU A 147 -1.71 -21.71 18.42
C GLU A 147 -0.27 -21.38 18.86
N GLU A 148 0.23 -20.17 18.57
CA GLU A 148 1.53 -19.67 19.04
C GLU A 148 1.68 -19.76 20.57
N ASN A 149 0.59 -19.49 21.29
CA ASN A 149 0.57 -19.53 22.75
C ASN A 149 0.65 -20.96 23.32
N LYS A 150 0.54 -22.01 22.48
CA LYS A 150 0.46 -23.41 22.91
C LYS A 150 1.67 -24.26 22.53
N VAL A 151 2.44 -23.92 21.50
CA VAL A 151 3.53 -24.75 20.97
C VAL A 151 4.85 -23.98 20.89
N ALA A 152 5.95 -24.62 21.30
CA ALA A 152 7.29 -24.04 21.36
C ALA A 152 7.76 -23.39 20.04
N LYS A 153 7.95 -22.07 20.09
CA LYS A 153 8.93 -21.19 19.39
C LYS A 153 9.36 -21.55 17.95
N GLY A 154 8.45 -22.02 17.09
CA GLY A 154 8.64 -21.95 15.65
C GLY A 154 8.49 -20.51 15.15
N LYS A 155 9.31 -20.06 14.19
CA LYS A 155 9.13 -18.74 13.55
C LYS A 155 7.87 -18.78 12.69
N ILE A 156 6.76 -18.25 13.22
CA ILE A 156 5.44 -18.22 12.56
C ILE A 156 5.43 -17.29 11.35
N ILE A 157 6.33 -16.31 11.30
CA ILE A 157 6.33 -15.29 10.27
C ILE A 157 7.42 -15.55 9.23
N GLU A 158 7.02 -15.56 7.97
CA GLU A 158 7.88 -15.77 6.80
C GLU A 158 7.79 -14.55 5.88
N ILE A 159 8.94 -14.01 5.45
CA ILE A 159 8.96 -12.90 4.51
C ILE A 159 9.02 -13.43 3.09
N VAL A 160 8.01 -13.10 2.29
CA VAL A 160 7.98 -13.43 0.86
C VAL A 160 8.88 -12.46 0.10
N PRO A 161 9.81 -12.92 -0.77
CA PRO A 161 10.68 -12.07 -1.57
C PRO A 161 9.92 -11.06 -2.44
N TYR A 162 10.61 -9.99 -2.84
CA TYR A 162 10.06 -9.01 -3.77
C TYR A 162 10.28 -9.47 -5.22
N GLU A 163 9.20 -9.61 -5.97
CA GLU A 163 9.21 -10.06 -7.35
C GLU A 163 9.18 -8.87 -8.31
N TYR A 164 10.26 -8.71 -9.08
CA TYR A 164 10.47 -7.58 -9.99
C TYR A 164 9.91 -7.80 -11.39
N GLU A 165 9.43 -9.00 -11.70
CA GLU A 165 8.83 -9.29 -13.00
C GLU A 165 7.62 -8.37 -13.25
N PHE A 166 7.55 -7.84 -14.47
CA PHE A 166 6.58 -6.83 -14.83
C PHE A 166 5.16 -7.39 -14.83
N ARG A 167 4.26 -6.69 -14.14
CA ARG A 167 2.83 -7.00 -14.13
C ARG A 167 2.03 -5.78 -13.69
N TYR A 168 0.90 -5.56 -14.33
CA TYR A 168 -0.15 -4.72 -13.77
C TYR A 168 -1.30 -5.58 -13.24
N LEU A 169 -1.71 -5.28 -12.02
CA LEU A 169 -2.98 -5.72 -11.47
C LEU A 169 -3.94 -4.53 -11.53
N LEU A 170 -5.09 -4.69 -12.16
CA LEU A 170 -6.14 -3.69 -12.16
C LEU A 170 -7.15 -4.04 -11.05
N PRO A 171 -7.62 -3.06 -10.26
CA PRO A 171 -8.66 -3.31 -9.27
C PRO A 171 -9.94 -3.74 -9.98
N ARG A 172 -10.73 -4.58 -9.32
CA ARG A 172 -12.09 -4.86 -9.79
C ARG A 172 -12.95 -3.66 -9.43
N TYR A 173 -13.12 -2.72 -10.36
CA TYR A 173 -14.15 -1.71 -10.23
C TYR A 173 -15.49 -2.43 -10.20
N ARG A 174 -16.18 -2.46 -9.05
CA ARG A 174 -17.59 -2.85 -9.05
C ARG A 174 -18.30 -1.81 -9.90
N ASN A 175 -18.84 -2.23 -11.03
CA ASN A 175 -19.52 -1.37 -11.99
C ASN A 175 -20.44 -0.39 -11.26
N CYS A 176 -20.30 0.90 -11.56
CA CYS A 176 -21.30 1.93 -11.27
C CYS A 176 -22.51 1.75 -12.22
N GLU A 177 -23.03 0.54 -12.36
CA GLU A 177 -24.15 0.19 -13.24
C GLU A 177 -25.33 -0.33 -12.43
N GLN A 178 -25.76 0.40 -11.42
CA GLN A 178 -27.09 0.17 -10.80
C GLN A 178 -27.83 1.46 -10.42
N LYS A 179 -27.39 2.65 -10.87
CA LYS A 179 -28.14 3.91 -10.63
C LYS A 179 -28.89 4.47 -11.84
N GLU A 180 -28.78 3.89 -13.03
CA GLU A 180 -29.55 4.33 -14.22
C GLU A 180 -30.68 3.38 -14.65
N ALA A 181 -30.80 2.18 -14.05
CA ALA A 181 -31.90 1.25 -14.36
C ALA A 181 -33.19 1.48 -13.54
N ALA A 182 -33.17 2.38 -12.55
CA ALA A 182 -34.32 2.66 -11.68
C ALA A 182 -35.13 3.92 -12.08
N ASN A 183 -34.74 4.63 -13.14
CA ASN A 183 -35.37 5.92 -13.53
C ASN A 183 -35.93 5.94 -14.97
N ARG A 184 -36.31 4.78 -15.52
CA ARG A 184 -37.01 4.68 -16.83
C ARG A 184 -38.41 4.07 -16.76
N HIS A 185 -39.04 4.11 -15.59
CA HIS A 185 -40.47 3.77 -15.46
C HIS A 185 -41.17 4.82 -14.58
N VAL A 186 -41.30 6.03 -15.10
CA VAL A 186 -42.42 6.94 -14.84
C VAL A 186 -42.80 7.57 -16.17
#